data_AF-D2RGV0-F1
#
_entry.id   AF-D2RGV0-F1
#
_cell.length_a   1.000
_cell.length_b   1.000
_cell.length_c   1.000
_cell.angle_alpha   90.00
_cell.angle_beta   90.00
_cell.angle_gamma   90.00
#
_symmetry.space_group_name_H-M   'P 1'
#
loop_
_entity.id
_entity.type
_entity.pdbx_description
1 polymer ?
#
loop_
_entity_poly.entity_id
_entity_poly.type
_entity_poly.pdbx_seq_one_letter_code
_entity_poly.pdbx_strand_id
1 'polypeptide(L)'
;MANMHSEVQDYLKALLEYYDFTVEKERYISPSDRIDLYGYSKSHNKTIGIEITFTSDVRRDAEKLAKSGFDLIYIVVDNPAYEGKIEYRGRVIPIVHYNSFENELRRSLNISLTFPMFGSFEEWIKGRRIEQIPVAEGKLDKFIQTLRYSGLDEFIEDVINLLAMLYITREIPSMYRDAITYDLICSGVKTKRPQYRTIIEPKILNILKNFDLVLEEARGSGELRKYFIHLTNKGDEIGREIIANRISTNSRELDSIIKEFGKMAPIIAVGTVERYVRERIMRFELSEKDIFDRLLLHVESRVTDYVIHSKLVTMGKEVELRYGRKRKLHPLLSLICYFITYYNYSKSRDFFNRLEELGLAYEVPIYDSRGRFIHDEIRSSIEVSEYILSRIPLPESELIFEFGSLTTILAISRIRDPKIARERLEEYIKFYEIPLDSIKRVLDEFNRFGLASKFIEVSDSGPFLIFDEKKFEEIIKRKLIDTALRFLKL
;
A
#
# COMPACT_ATOMS: atom_id res chain seq x y z
N MET A 1 45.37 9.89 16.79
CA MET A 1 45.03 10.42 15.46
C MET A 1 44.46 9.27 14.66
N ALA A 2 43.21 9.38 14.19
CA ALA A 2 42.63 8.35 13.34
C ALA A 2 43.45 8.25 12.05
N ASN A 3 43.60 7.03 11.53
CA ASN A 3 44.29 6.81 10.26
C ASN A 3 43.40 7.37 9.14
N MET A 4 43.87 8.42 8.44
CA MET A 4 43.14 9.06 7.33
C MET A 4 42.63 8.03 6.32
N HIS A 5 43.38 6.95 6.08
CA HIS A 5 42.99 5.89 5.14
C HIS A 5 41.72 5.19 5.62
N SER A 6 41.64 4.87 6.91
CA SER A 6 40.46 4.27 7.51
C SER A 6 39.26 5.21 7.54
N GLU A 7 39.47 6.52 7.72
CA GLU A 7 38.38 7.50 7.71
C GLU A 7 37.79 7.65 6.30
N VAL A 8 38.65 7.77 5.28
CA VAL A 8 38.21 7.80 3.88
C VAL A 8 37.53 6.49 3.49
N GLN A 9 38.03 5.36 3.99
CA GLN A 9 37.40 4.06 3.76
C GLN A 9 35.99 3.98 4.39
N ASP A 10 35.78 4.52 5.59
CA ASP A 10 34.44 4.60 6.19
C ASP A 10 33.51 5.55 5.41
N TYR A 11 34.03 6.70 4.97
CA TYR A 11 33.28 7.68 4.19
C TYR A 11 32.81 7.11 2.85
N LEU A 12 33.74 6.52 2.09
CA LEU A 12 33.42 5.90 0.79
C LEU A 12 32.46 4.73 0.96
N LYS A 13 32.58 3.96 2.06
CA LYS A 13 31.61 2.91 2.38
C LYS A 13 30.20 3.48 2.56
N ALA A 14 30.05 4.51 3.41
CA ALA A 14 28.76 5.13 3.67
C ALA A 14 28.16 5.78 2.40
N LEU A 15 29.00 6.44 1.58
CA LEU A 15 28.61 7.00 0.30
C LEU A 15 28.17 5.91 -0.68
N LEU A 16 28.85 4.77 -0.73
CA LEU A 16 28.41 3.66 -1.58
C LEU A 16 27.10 3.03 -1.10
N GLU A 17 26.92 2.88 0.22
CA GLU A 17 25.66 2.41 0.82
C GLU A 17 24.50 3.38 0.54
N TYR A 18 24.77 4.69 0.50
CA TYR A 18 23.83 5.74 0.06
C TYR A 18 23.34 5.53 -1.39
N TYR A 19 24.19 4.97 -2.24
CA TYR A 19 23.88 4.58 -3.62
C TYR A 19 23.54 3.08 -3.76
N ASP A 20 23.00 2.46 -2.71
CA ASP A 20 22.48 1.07 -2.71
C ASP A 20 23.52 -0.01 -3.03
N PHE A 21 24.77 0.21 -2.66
CA PHE A 21 25.75 -0.87 -2.61
C PHE A 21 25.70 -1.56 -1.24
N THR A 22 25.71 -2.88 -1.24
CA THR A 22 26.16 -3.65 -0.08
C THR A 22 27.68 -3.68 -0.11
N VAL A 23 28.33 -3.05 0.87
CA VAL A 23 29.78 -2.79 0.84
C VAL A 23 30.48 -3.48 2.00
N GLU A 24 31.60 -4.10 1.69
CA GLU A 24 32.51 -4.67 2.66
C GLU A 24 33.93 -4.11 2.50
N LYS A 25 34.65 -4.08 3.62
CA LYS A 25 36.05 -3.68 3.67
C LYS A 25 36.94 -4.89 3.47
N GLU A 26 38.07 -4.68 2.81
CA GLU A 26 39.18 -5.63 2.78
C GLU A 26 38.83 -7.02 2.20
N ARG A 27 38.80 -7.16 0.87
CA ARG A 27 38.62 -8.45 0.20
C ARG A 27 39.86 -8.96 -0.48
N TYR A 28 40.23 -10.19 -0.18
CA TYR A 28 41.26 -10.89 -0.95
C TYR A 28 40.71 -11.29 -2.33
N ILE A 29 41.35 -10.79 -3.39
CA ILE A 29 41.11 -11.22 -4.78
C ILE A 29 42.13 -12.27 -5.23
N SER A 30 43.28 -12.33 -4.55
CA SER A 30 44.29 -13.36 -4.67
C SER A 30 44.97 -13.55 -3.31
N PRO A 31 45.77 -14.61 -3.09
CA PRO A 31 46.52 -14.79 -1.85
C PRO A 31 47.45 -13.61 -1.50
N SER A 32 47.85 -12.80 -2.48
CA SER A 32 48.76 -11.66 -2.30
C SER A 32 48.10 -10.29 -2.47
N ASP A 33 46.86 -10.25 -2.98
CA ASP A 33 46.20 -9.01 -3.37
C ASP A 33 44.87 -8.85 -2.65
N ARG A 34 44.75 -7.72 -1.93
CA ARG A 34 43.56 -7.31 -1.19
C ARG A 34 43.03 -6.01 -1.76
N ILE A 35 41.71 -5.90 -1.87
CA ILE A 35 41.02 -4.67 -2.24
C ILE A 35 40.47 -3.97 -1.01
N ASP A 36 40.69 -2.65 -0.93
CA ASP A 36 40.33 -1.85 0.25
C ASP A 36 38.81 -1.79 0.46
N LEU A 37 38.04 -1.56 -0.60
CA LEU A 37 36.57 -1.59 -0.55
C LEU A 37 36.02 -2.33 -1.77
N TYR A 38 35.01 -3.15 -1.53
CA TYR A 38 34.25 -3.76 -2.61
C TYR A 38 32.77 -3.80 -2.26
N GLY A 39 31.93 -3.83 -3.29
CA GLY A 39 30.50 -3.94 -3.08
C GLY A 39 29.74 -4.45 -4.29
N TYR A 40 28.47 -4.75 -4.05
CA TYR A 40 27.51 -5.08 -5.08
C TYR A 40 26.22 -4.30 -4.85
N SER A 41 25.73 -3.67 -5.91
CA SER A 41 24.40 -3.07 -5.96
C SER A 41 23.48 -3.96 -6.77
N LYS A 42 22.39 -4.40 -6.15
CA LYS A 42 21.36 -5.21 -6.79
C LYS A 42 20.50 -4.35 -7.71
N SER A 43 20.14 -3.14 -7.29
CA SER A 43 19.33 -2.21 -8.09
C SER A 43 20.05 -1.79 -9.38
N HIS A 44 21.36 -1.54 -9.31
CA HIS A 44 22.17 -1.20 -10.47
C HIS A 44 22.69 -2.42 -11.24
N ASN A 45 22.62 -3.61 -10.64
CA ASN A 45 23.26 -4.84 -11.12
C ASN A 45 24.74 -4.61 -11.48
N LYS A 46 25.47 -4.00 -10.55
CA LYS A 46 26.88 -3.62 -10.71
C LYS A 46 27.68 -4.04 -9.49
N THR A 47 28.88 -4.54 -9.74
CA THR A 47 29.91 -4.74 -8.74
C THR A 47 30.92 -3.60 -8.78
N ILE A 48 31.46 -3.23 -7.62
CA ILE A 48 32.45 -2.15 -7.50
C ILE A 48 33.67 -2.61 -6.70
N GLY A 49 34.85 -2.18 -7.12
CA GLY A 49 36.10 -2.29 -6.35
C GLY A 49 36.82 -0.96 -6.29
N ILE A 50 37.30 -0.59 -5.10
CA ILE A 50 37.99 0.68 -4.86
C ILE A 50 39.30 0.43 -4.12
N GLU A 51 40.35 1.06 -4.62
CA GLU A 51 41.62 1.23 -3.91
C GLU A 51 41.76 2.63 -3.37
N ILE A 52 42.30 2.77 -2.15
CA ILE A 52 42.57 4.08 -1.55
C ILE A 52 44.09 4.25 -1.47
N THR A 53 44.62 5.13 -2.30
CA THR A 53 46.06 5.31 -2.52
C THR A 53 46.50 6.69 -2.05
N PHE A 54 47.19 6.76 -0.90
CA PHE A 54 47.80 8.01 -0.41
C PHE A 54 49.32 8.03 -0.57
N THR A 55 49.96 6.86 -0.60
CA THR A 55 51.43 6.73 -0.69
C THR A 55 51.90 5.56 -1.57
N SER A 56 50.98 4.72 -2.07
CA SER A 56 51.29 3.54 -2.90
C SER A 56 51.42 3.87 -4.39
N ASP A 57 52.07 2.97 -5.13
CA ASP A 57 52.20 3.05 -6.59
C ASP A 57 50.85 2.77 -7.25
N VAL A 58 50.22 3.84 -7.78
CA VAL A 58 48.96 3.82 -8.54
C VAL A 58 48.96 2.75 -9.64
N ARG A 59 50.11 2.45 -10.25
CA ARG A 59 50.21 1.44 -11.31
C ARG A 59 50.00 0.03 -10.77
N ARG A 60 50.46 -0.26 -9.55
CA ARG A 60 50.24 -1.55 -8.89
C ARG A 60 48.78 -1.73 -8.52
N ASP A 61 48.15 -0.67 -7.99
CA ASP A 61 46.73 -0.67 -7.64
C ASP A 61 45.83 -0.80 -8.88
N ALA A 62 46.21 -0.17 -10.00
CA ALA A 62 45.56 -0.35 -11.29
C ALA A 62 45.64 -1.79 -11.83
N GLU A 63 46.82 -2.42 -11.74
CA GLU A 63 46.99 -3.82 -12.12
C GLU A 63 46.10 -4.76 -11.30
N LYS A 64 46.00 -4.51 -9.99
CA LYS A 64 45.17 -5.24 -9.05
C LYS A 64 43.69 -5.16 -9.40
N LEU A 65 43.18 -3.93 -9.59
CA LEU A 65 41.78 -3.68 -9.95
C LEU A 65 41.42 -4.23 -11.32
N ALA A 66 42.31 -4.13 -12.32
CA ALA A 66 42.05 -4.67 -13.65
C ALA A 66 41.83 -6.19 -13.67
N LYS A 67 42.42 -6.94 -12.72
CA LYS A 67 42.28 -8.40 -12.60
C LYS A 67 41.06 -8.84 -11.76
N SER A 68 40.43 -7.92 -11.03
CA SER A 68 39.39 -8.23 -10.04
C SER A 68 38.05 -8.69 -10.62
N GLY A 69 37.78 -8.40 -11.90
CA GLY A 69 36.52 -8.74 -12.55
C GLY A 69 35.34 -7.83 -12.20
N PHE A 70 35.54 -6.78 -11.40
CA PHE A 70 34.48 -5.82 -11.07
C PHE A 70 34.03 -5.00 -12.29
N ASP A 71 32.76 -4.58 -12.26
CA ASP A 71 32.13 -3.75 -13.31
C ASP A 71 32.62 -2.31 -13.22
N LEU A 72 32.69 -1.77 -12.01
CA LEU A 72 33.17 -0.43 -11.69
C LEU A 72 34.46 -0.54 -10.88
N ILE A 73 35.50 0.17 -11.29
CA ILE A 73 36.81 0.16 -10.62
C ILE A 73 37.35 1.57 -10.49
N TYR A 74 37.80 1.95 -9.29
CA TYR A 74 38.30 3.30 -9.01
C TYR A 74 39.56 3.24 -8.15
N ILE A 75 40.46 4.20 -8.36
CA ILE A 75 41.53 4.53 -7.44
C ILE A 75 41.17 5.87 -6.80
N VAL A 76 41.06 5.90 -5.48
CA VAL A 76 40.73 7.09 -4.70
C VAL A 76 41.98 7.66 -4.05
N VAL A 77 42.23 8.95 -4.26
CA VAL A 77 43.41 9.68 -3.77
C VAL A 77 43.02 10.77 -2.79
N ASP A 78 43.97 11.20 -1.95
CA ASP A 78 43.81 12.28 -0.97
C ASP A 78 44.17 13.68 -1.49
N ASN A 79 44.87 13.77 -2.62
CA ASN A 79 45.23 15.03 -3.24
C ASN A 79 44.59 15.15 -4.63
N PRO A 80 43.76 16.18 -4.88
CA PRO A 80 43.08 16.37 -6.15
C PRO A 80 44.03 16.58 -7.34
N ALA A 81 45.30 16.96 -7.10
CA ALA A 81 46.31 17.06 -8.15
C ALA A 81 46.62 15.72 -8.84
N TYR A 82 46.27 14.58 -8.22
CA TYR A 82 46.46 13.24 -8.79
C TYR A 82 45.22 12.70 -9.52
N GLU A 83 44.14 13.49 -9.65
CA GLU A 83 42.98 13.08 -10.43
C GLU A 83 43.32 12.89 -11.91
N GLY A 84 42.66 11.91 -12.54
CA GLY A 84 42.88 11.57 -13.92
C GLY A 84 42.35 10.19 -14.26
N LYS A 85 43.07 9.49 -15.14
CA LYS A 85 42.75 8.12 -15.53
C LYS A 85 44.02 7.37 -15.88
N ILE A 86 44.04 6.08 -15.58
CA ILE A 86 45.10 5.18 -15.99
C ILE A 86 44.51 4.09 -16.87
N GLU A 87 45.15 3.79 -17.99
CA GLU A 87 44.78 2.67 -18.84
C GLU A 87 45.67 1.48 -18.52
N TYR A 88 45.06 0.35 -18.18
CA TYR A 88 45.76 -0.89 -17.90
C TYR A 88 45.03 -2.05 -18.55
N ARG A 89 45.71 -2.76 -19.46
CA ARG A 89 45.17 -3.90 -20.24
C ARG A 89 43.82 -3.59 -20.92
N GLY A 90 43.69 -2.40 -21.52
CA GLY A 90 42.49 -1.96 -22.23
C GLY A 90 41.31 -1.58 -21.34
N ARG A 91 41.49 -1.54 -20.01
CA ARG A 91 40.54 -0.95 -19.06
C ARG A 91 41.01 0.43 -18.64
N VAL A 92 40.14 1.41 -18.73
CA VAL A 92 40.37 2.77 -18.20
C VAL A 92 39.87 2.80 -16.76
N ILE A 93 40.77 3.10 -15.83
CA ILE A 93 40.49 3.18 -14.39
C ILE A 93 40.56 4.66 -14.00
N PRO A 94 39.44 5.27 -13.59
CA PRO A 94 39.43 6.63 -13.09
C PRO A 94 40.23 6.74 -11.78
N ILE A 95 41.04 7.79 -11.68
CA ILE A 95 41.70 8.19 -10.45
C ILE A 95 40.98 9.45 -9.98
N VAL A 96 40.35 9.38 -8.81
CA VAL A 96 39.43 10.42 -8.33
C VAL A 96 39.73 10.78 -6.89
N HIS A 97 39.62 12.06 -6.56
CA HIS A 97 39.75 12.50 -5.18
C HIS A 97 38.52 12.05 -4.38
N TYR A 98 38.67 11.77 -3.08
CA TYR A 98 37.54 11.29 -2.26
C TYR A 98 36.33 12.25 -2.29
N ASN A 99 36.53 13.57 -2.31
CA ASN A 99 35.44 14.56 -2.44
C ASN A 99 34.85 14.67 -3.86
N SER A 100 35.55 14.19 -4.88
CA SER A 100 35.05 14.18 -6.27
C SER A 100 34.40 12.83 -6.64
N PHE A 101 34.65 11.79 -5.85
CA PHE A 101 34.23 10.41 -6.09
C PHE A 101 32.73 10.29 -6.37
N GLU A 102 31.91 10.98 -5.57
CA GLU A 102 30.46 10.98 -5.71
C GLU A 102 30.00 11.36 -7.12
N ASN A 103 30.57 12.42 -7.69
CA ASN A 103 30.19 12.91 -9.02
C ASN A 103 30.50 11.88 -10.10
N GLU A 104 31.64 11.20 -9.99
CA GLU A 104 32.04 10.18 -10.96
C GLU A 104 31.21 8.89 -10.81
N LEU A 105 30.90 8.50 -9.58
CA LEU A 105 29.99 7.39 -9.30
C LEU A 105 28.60 7.66 -9.88
N ARG A 106 28.02 8.83 -9.62
CA ARG A 106 26.69 9.22 -10.13
C ARG A 106 26.63 9.20 -11.66
N ARG A 107 27.68 9.67 -12.35
CA ARG A 107 27.78 9.59 -13.81
C ARG A 107 27.80 8.14 -14.27
N SER A 108 28.60 7.30 -13.61
CA SER A 108 28.77 5.88 -13.97
C SER A 108 27.49 5.05 -13.75
N LEU A 109 26.69 5.43 -12.76
CA LEU A 109 25.41 4.81 -12.42
C LEU A 109 24.19 5.47 -13.09
N ASN A 110 24.40 6.56 -13.83
CA ASN A 110 23.34 7.36 -14.44
C ASN A 110 22.29 7.84 -13.42
N ILE A 111 22.74 8.30 -12.25
CA ILE A 111 21.86 8.81 -11.18
C ILE A 111 21.28 10.18 -11.58
N SER A 112 19.97 10.34 -11.36
CA SER A 112 19.26 11.61 -11.60
C SER A 112 19.93 12.79 -10.88
N LEU A 113 20.03 13.94 -11.54
CA LEU A 113 20.50 15.20 -10.94
C LEU A 113 19.61 15.68 -9.77
N THR A 114 18.36 15.21 -9.71
CA THR A 114 17.44 15.55 -8.62
C THR A 114 17.63 14.70 -7.35
N PHE A 115 18.40 13.61 -7.40
CA PHE A 115 18.72 12.86 -6.18
C PHE A 115 19.71 13.67 -5.33
N PRO A 116 19.52 13.81 -4.00
CA PRO A 116 20.44 14.60 -3.18
C PRO A 116 21.88 14.09 -3.28
N MET A 117 22.86 14.96 -3.03
CA MET A 117 24.25 14.50 -2.86
C MET A 117 24.45 14.05 -1.42
N PHE A 118 25.25 13.02 -1.22
CA PHE A 118 25.73 12.54 0.07
C PHE A 118 26.53 13.63 0.80
N GLY A 119 27.34 14.39 0.06
CA GLY A 119 28.09 15.53 0.59
C GLY A 119 29.58 15.25 0.77
N SER A 120 30.30 16.27 1.20
CA SER A 120 31.77 16.21 1.34
C SER A 120 32.21 15.37 2.54
N PHE A 121 33.43 14.86 2.49
CA PHE A 121 34.07 14.15 3.60
C PHE A 121 34.06 14.97 4.90
N GLU A 122 34.31 16.28 4.79
CA GLU A 122 34.34 17.19 5.93
C GLU A 122 32.96 17.38 6.58
N GLU A 123 31.89 17.43 5.78
CA GLU A 123 30.51 17.46 6.28
C GLU A 123 30.14 16.15 6.97
N TRP A 124 30.48 15.02 6.36
CA TRP A 124 30.22 13.70 6.93
C TRP A 124 30.94 13.47 8.27
N ILE A 125 32.21 13.87 8.39
CA ILE A 125 32.95 13.81 9.66
C ILE A 125 32.30 14.67 10.74
N LYS A 126 31.81 15.87 10.40
CA LYS A 126 31.13 16.75 11.35
C LYS A 126 29.82 16.11 11.86
N GLY A 127 29.03 15.51 10.96
CA GLY A 127 27.79 14.81 11.32
C GLY A 127 28.03 13.60 12.23
N ARG A 128 29.05 12.78 11.92
CA ARG A 128 29.39 11.58 12.71
C ARG A 128 29.82 11.87 14.15
N ARG A 129 30.39 13.05 14.42
CA ARG A 129 30.86 13.44 15.76
C ARG A 129 29.73 13.86 16.71
N ILE A 130 28.50 14.04 16.21
CA ILE A 130 27.40 14.63 16.99
C ILE A 130 26.46 13.59 17.62
N GLU A 131 26.42 12.33 17.18
CA GLU A 131 25.51 11.33 17.79
C GLU A 131 26.21 10.00 18.08
N GLN A 132 26.37 9.66 19.37
CA GLN A 132 26.46 8.25 19.79
C GLN A 132 25.06 7.66 19.67
N ILE A 133 24.76 7.08 18.51
CA ILE A 133 23.41 6.60 18.19
C ILE A 133 23.16 5.27 18.95
N PRO A 134 22.00 5.12 19.64
CA PRO A 134 21.60 3.87 20.26
C PRO A 134 21.43 2.75 19.21
N VAL A 135 21.61 1.50 19.64
CA VAL A 135 21.39 0.32 18.78
C VAL A 135 19.94 0.33 18.28
N ALA A 136 19.73 0.34 16.95
CA ALA A 136 18.39 0.32 16.36
C ALA A 136 17.65 -0.98 16.68
N GLU A 137 16.41 -0.87 17.15
CA GLU A 137 15.48 -1.99 17.33
C GLU A 137 14.44 -1.99 16.18
N GLY A 138 14.44 -3.02 15.33
CA GLY A 138 13.49 -3.13 14.22
C GLY A 138 14.01 -2.68 12.84
N LYS A 139 13.17 -2.77 11.80
CA LYS A 139 13.55 -2.43 10.41
C LYS A 139 13.43 -0.94 10.13
N LEU A 140 12.42 -0.28 10.69
CA LEU A 140 12.24 1.17 10.59
C LEU A 140 13.40 1.92 11.22
N ASP A 141 13.81 1.59 12.44
CA ASP A 141 14.92 2.27 13.12
C ASP A 141 16.24 2.11 12.36
N LYS A 142 16.51 0.91 11.82
CA LYS A 142 17.66 0.67 10.95
C LYS A 142 17.60 1.52 9.68
N PHE A 143 16.43 1.66 9.08
CA PHE A 143 16.25 2.49 7.90
C PHE A 143 16.44 3.98 8.22
N ILE A 144 15.89 4.49 9.33
CA ILE A 144 16.10 5.86 9.80
C ILE A 144 17.58 6.12 10.04
N GLN A 145 18.28 5.21 10.73
CA GLN A 145 19.73 5.32 10.93
C GLN A 145 20.48 5.33 9.60
N THR A 146 20.07 4.49 8.65
CA THR A 146 20.67 4.47 7.30
C THR A 146 20.51 5.82 6.62
N LEU A 147 19.34 6.47 6.71
CA LEU A 147 19.11 7.83 6.19
C LEU A 147 19.99 8.88 6.87
N ARG A 148 20.22 8.79 8.17
CA ARG A 148 21.15 9.71 8.89
C ARG A 148 22.60 9.51 8.48
N TYR A 149 23.07 8.26 8.43
CA TYR A 149 24.43 7.95 7.96
C TYR A 149 24.66 8.35 6.50
N SER A 150 23.57 8.43 5.76
CA SER A 150 23.44 8.88 4.38
C SER A 150 23.42 10.40 4.19
N GLY A 151 23.40 11.19 5.28
CA GLY A 151 23.27 12.65 5.20
C GLY A 151 21.87 13.12 4.76
N LEU A 152 20.84 12.28 4.89
CA LEU A 152 19.45 12.57 4.50
C LEU A 152 18.56 12.92 5.69
N ASP A 153 19.14 13.40 6.78
CA ASP A 153 18.45 13.71 8.03
C ASP A 153 17.22 14.62 7.81
N GLU A 154 17.35 15.60 6.93
CA GLU A 154 16.28 16.56 6.60
C GLU A 154 15.07 15.93 5.88
N PHE A 155 15.25 14.76 5.24
CA PHE A 155 14.19 14.10 4.46
C PHE A 155 13.48 12.96 5.22
N ILE A 156 13.92 12.64 6.45
CA ILE A 156 13.43 11.48 7.19
C ILE A 156 11.91 11.51 7.34
N GLU A 157 11.36 12.66 7.74
CA GLU A 157 9.92 12.79 7.98
C GLU A 157 9.10 12.59 6.69
N ASP A 158 9.49 13.24 5.60
CA ASP A 158 8.80 13.13 4.31
C ASP A 158 8.87 11.72 3.72
N VAL A 159 10.02 11.05 3.86
CA VAL A 159 10.23 9.66 3.43
C VAL A 159 9.34 8.71 4.23
N ILE A 160 9.30 8.86 5.56
CA ILE A 160 8.42 8.06 6.43
C ILE A 160 6.95 8.32 6.10
N ASN A 161 6.58 9.57 5.87
CA ASN A 161 5.20 9.95 5.55
C ASN A 161 4.76 9.37 4.20
N LEU A 162 5.62 9.41 3.17
CA LEU A 162 5.33 8.82 1.87
C LEU A 162 5.25 7.29 1.95
N LEU A 163 6.12 6.62 2.71
CA LEU A 163 6.04 5.17 2.94
C LEU A 163 4.73 4.78 3.64
N ALA A 164 4.34 5.51 4.68
CA ALA A 164 3.10 5.26 5.39
C ALA A 164 1.87 5.45 4.48
N MET A 165 1.88 6.52 3.67
CA MET A 165 0.84 6.76 2.68
C MET A 165 0.78 5.62 1.68
N LEU A 166 1.89 5.26 1.04
CA LEU A 166 1.98 4.15 0.08
C LEU A 166 1.55 2.80 0.68
N TYR A 167 1.84 2.56 1.96
CA TYR A 167 1.41 1.35 2.66
C TYR A 167 -0.12 1.29 2.79
N ILE A 168 -0.74 2.39 3.19
CA ILE A 168 -2.19 2.51 3.34
C ILE A 168 -2.89 2.50 1.98
N THR A 169 -2.40 3.29 1.02
CA THR A 169 -3.05 3.49 -0.27
C THR A 169 -2.75 2.37 -1.26
N ARG A 170 -1.68 1.58 -1.05
CA ARG A 170 -1.15 0.50 -1.91
C ARG A 170 -0.58 0.96 -3.25
N GLU A 171 -1.20 1.95 -3.86
CA GLU A 171 -0.73 2.58 -5.08
C GLU A 171 -1.11 4.05 -5.12
N ILE A 172 -0.21 4.86 -5.67
CA ILE A 172 -0.46 6.27 -5.98
C ILE A 172 0.17 6.60 -7.34
N PRO A 173 -0.44 7.48 -8.14
CA PRO A 173 0.17 7.90 -9.41
C PRO A 173 1.45 8.73 -9.15
N SER A 174 2.59 8.36 -9.76
CA SER A 174 3.88 9.08 -9.62
C SER A 174 3.93 10.41 -10.36
N MET A 175 3.30 10.44 -11.53
CA MET A 175 3.22 11.59 -12.41
C MET A 175 1.81 11.65 -12.95
N TYR A 176 1.11 12.73 -12.63
CA TYR A 176 0.08 13.20 -13.53
C TYR A 176 0.79 13.68 -14.79
N ARG A 177 0.96 12.81 -15.80
CA ARG A 177 0.93 13.29 -17.18
C ARG A 177 -0.47 13.82 -17.36
N ASP A 178 -0.63 15.08 -17.01
CA ASP A 178 -1.93 15.70 -16.98
C ASP A 178 -2.45 15.71 -18.41
N ALA A 179 -3.49 14.91 -18.65
CA ALA A 179 -4.43 15.18 -19.71
C ALA A 179 -4.93 16.64 -19.62
N ILE A 180 -4.80 17.31 -18.47
CA ILE A 180 -5.02 18.75 -18.30
C ILE A 180 -3.99 19.59 -19.07
N THR A 181 -2.70 19.23 -19.11
CA THR A 181 -1.70 19.97 -19.90
C THR A 181 -1.95 19.78 -21.38
N TYR A 182 -2.29 18.56 -21.82
CA TYR A 182 -2.59 18.27 -23.22
C TYR A 182 -3.95 18.85 -23.65
N ASP A 183 -5.01 18.76 -22.82
CA ASP A 183 -6.32 19.37 -23.08
C ASP A 183 -6.27 20.90 -23.00
N LEU A 184 -5.47 21.51 -22.12
CA LEU A 184 -5.24 22.97 -22.17
C LEU A 184 -4.56 23.38 -23.47
N ILE A 185 -3.55 22.62 -23.91
CA ILE A 185 -2.78 22.92 -25.13
C ILE A 185 -3.62 22.66 -26.40
N CYS A 186 -4.47 21.63 -26.41
CA CYS A 186 -5.21 21.21 -27.60
C CYS A 186 -6.66 21.70 -27.67
N SER A 187 -7.33 21.96 -26.53
CA SER A 187 -8.78 22.26 -26.50
C SER A 187 -9.15 23.60 -25.87
N GLY A 188 -8.25 24.25 -25.12
CA GLY A 188 -8.50 25.55 -24.48
C GLY A 188 -9.59 25.55 -23.39
N VAL A 189 -10.17 24.40 -23.06
CA VAL A 189 -11.22 24.26 -22.05
C VAL A 189 -10.63 23.86 -20.71
N LYS A 190 -10.79 24.70 -19.69
CA LYS A 190 -10.50 24.34 -18.30
C LYS A 190 -11.49 23.28 -17.83
N THR A 191 -11.07 22.01 -17.78
CA THR A 191 -11.85 21.00 -17.07
C THR A 191 -11.87 21.30 -15.58
N LYS A 192 -13.06 21.35 -14.96
CA LYS A 192 -13.27 21.39 -13.50
C LYS A 192 -12.89 20.04 -12.83
N ARG A 193 -11.72 19.48 -13.14
CA ARG A 193 -11.26 18.24 -12.50
C ARG A 193 -10.44 18.58 -11.25
N PRO A 194 -10.60 17.83 -10.14
CA PRO A 194 -9.97 18.18 -8.88
C PRO A 194 -8.44 18.20 -9.03
N GLN A 195 -7.83 19.27 -8.55
CA GLN A 195 -6.39 19.34 -8.32
C GLN A 195 -6.10 18.45 -7.10
N TYR A 196 -5.58 17.24 -7.30
CA TYR A 196 -5.31 16.36 -6.17
C TYR A 196 -4.00 16.74 -5.48
N ARG A 197 -4.02 16.67 -4.14
CA ARG A 197 -3.09 17.27 -3.19
C ARG A 197 -1.74 16.57 -3.03
N THR A 198 -1.54 15.40 -3.63
CA THR A 198 -0.32 14.59 -3.41
C THR A 198 0.60 14.65 -4.61
N ILE A 199 1.21 15.82 -4.81
CA ILE A 199 2.42 15.92 -5.64
C ILE A 199 3.53 15.24 -4.84
N ILE A 200 3.92 14.04 -5.27
CA ILE A 200 5.06 13.37 -4.68
C ILE A 200 6.30 14.12 -5.12
N GLU A 201 7.04 14.66 -4.16
CA GLU A 201 8.28 15.33 -4.46
C GLU A 201 9.27 14.35 -5.15
N PRO A 202 9.78 14.69 -6.35
CA PRO A 202 10.67 13.79 -7.08
C PRO A 202 11.92 13.39 -6.29
N LYS A 203 12.37 14.26 -5.38
CA LYS A 203 13.51 13.98 -4.48
C LYS A 203 13.20 12.82 -3.53
N ILE A 204 12.07 12.88 -2.83
CA ILE A 204 11.63 11.85 -1.88
C ILE A 204 11.39 10.52 -2.59
N LEU A 205 10.77 10.57 -3.78
CA LEU A 205 10.56 9.37 -4.59
C LEU A 205 11.89 8.70 -5.00
N ASN A 206 12.89 9.50 -5.40
CA ASN A 206 14.21 8.96 -5.76
C ASN A 206 14.93 8.36 -4.57
N ILE A 207 14.79 8.93 -3.37
CA ILE A 207 15.29 8.30 -2.13
C ILE A 207 14.68 6.92 -1.96
N LEU A 208 13.34 6.81 -2.02
CA LEU A 208 12.67 5.51 -1.88
C LEU A 208 13.06 4.49 -2.96
N LYS A 209 13.26 4.93 -4.21
CA LYS A 209 13.70 4.07 -5.32
C LYS A 209 15.12 3.55 -5.08
N ASN A 210 16.03 4.42 -4.65
CA ASN A 210 17.42 4.04 -4.40
C ASN A 210 17.51 3.03 -3.26
N PHE A 211 16.71 3.15 -2.20
CA PHE A 211 16.68 2.16 -1.12
C PHE A 211 15.88 0.87 -1.43
N ASP A 212 15.46 0.66 -2.69
CA ASP A 212 14.63 -0.48 -3.15
C ASP A 212 13.33 -0.62 -2.32
N LEU A 213 12.72 0.50 -1.93
CA LEU A 213 11.49 0.52 -1.14
C LEU A 213 10.24 0.67 -1.98
N VAL A 214 10.39 1.20 -3.20
CA VAL A 214 9.29 1.40 -4.15
C VAL A 214 9.64 0.94 -5.56
N LEU A 215 8.61 0.55 -6.29
CA LEU A 215 8.65 0.27 -7.73
C LEU A 215 7.65 1.18 -8.44
N GLU A 216 7.94 1.50 -9.70
CA GLU A 216 7.05 2.28 -10.54
C GLU A 216 6.60 1.42 -11.74
N GLU A 217 5.29 1.25 -11.87
CA GLU A 217 4.68 0.46 -12.94
C GLU A 217 3.76 1.32 -13.79
N ALA A 218 3.76 1.10 -15.10
CA ALA A 218 2.88 1.84 -15.99
C ALA A 218 1.61 1.04 -16.30
N ARG A 219 0.45 1.68 -16.14
CA ARG A 219 -0.87 1.10 -16.44
C ARG A 219 -1.58 1.91 -17.52
N GLY A 220 -2.32 1.22 -18.38
CA GLY A 220 -3.05 1.82 -19.50
C GLY A 220 -2.21 1.95 -20.78
N SER A 221 -2.80 2.55 -21.80
CA SER A 221 -2.23 2.68 -23.14
C SER A 221 -2.46 4.08 -23.72
N GLY A 222 -1.55 4.55 -24.57
CA GLY A 222 -1.67 5.84 -25.24
C GLY A 222 -1.66 7.02 -24.27
N GLU A 223 -2.55 7.98 -24.49
CA GLU A 223 -2.64 9.24 -23.76
C GLU A 223 -3.16 9.09 -22.32
N LEU A 224 -3.82 7.98 -22.00
CA LEU A 224 -4.34 7.68 -20.66
C LEU A 224 -3.36 6.87 -19.81
N ARG A 225 -2.16 6.56 -20.33
CA ARG A 225 -1.14 5.80 -19.59
C ARG A 225 -0.67 6.58 -18.38
N LYS A 226 -0.75 5.95 -17.20
CA LYS A 226 -0.29 6.50 -15.92
C LYS A 226 0.79 5.62 -15.32
N TYR A 227 1.70 6.23 -14.58
CA TYR A 227 2.69 5.53 -13.78
C TYR A 227 2.21 5.50 -12.34
N PHE A 228 2.22 4.32 -11.74
CA PHE A 228 1.80 4.05 -10.37
C PHE A 228 3.00 3.59 -9.56
N ILE A 229 3.09 4.08 -8.33
CA ILE A 229 4.13 3.71 -7.38
C ILE A 229 3.55 2.71 -6.41
N HIS A 230 4.29 1.64 -6.18
CA HIS A 230 3.96 0.58 -5.26
C HIS A 230 5.12 0.35 -4.29
N LEU A 231 4.84 -0.13 -3.09
CA LEU A 231 5.89 -0.61 -2.21
C LEU A 231 6.47 -1.93 -2.72
N THR A 232 7.79 -2.11 -2.56
CA THR A 232 8.39 -3.44 -2.61
C THR A 232 8.05 -4.23 -1.35
N ASN A 233 8.40 -5.51 -1.29
CA ASN A 233 8.28 -6.28 -0.04
C ASN A 233 9.04 -5.62 1.12
N LYS A 234 10.22 -5.04 0.84
CA LYS A 234 11.03 -4.31 1.83
C LYS A 234 10.30 -3.04 2.27
N GLY A 235 9.73 -2.29 1.32
CA GLY A 235 8.91 -1.12 1.60
C GLY A 235 7.68 -1.45 2.44
N ASP A 236 6.97 -2.55 2.13
CA ASP A 236 5.77 -2.99 2.86
C ASP A 236 6.08 -3.35 4.32
N GLU A 237 7.21 -4.01 4.57
CA GLU A 237 7.66 -4.33 5.93
C GLU A 237 7.92 -3.09 6.78
N ILE A 238 8.61 -2.09 6.21
CA ILE A 238 8.88 -0.82 6.89
C ILE A 238 7.59 -0.01 7.05
N GLY A 239 6.76 0.07 6.01
CA GLY A 239 5.46 0.75 6.04
C GLY A 239 4.56 0.22 7.16
N ARG A 240 4.51 -1.10 7.32
CA ARG A 240 3.80 -1.75 8.43
C ARG A 240 4.33 -1.38 9.80
N GLU A 241 5.65 -1.29 9.99
CA GLU A 241 6.25 -0.83 11.25
C GLU A 241 5.90 0.64 11.51
N ILE A 242 5.91 1.50 10.48
CA ILE A 242 5.50 2.91 10.61
C ILE A 242 4.05 3.01 11.08
N ILE A 243 3.12 2.26 10.47
CA ILE A 243 1.72 2.26 10.89
C ILE A 243 1.55 1.74 12.32
N ALA A 244 2.23 0.65 12.68
CA ALA A 244 2.19 0.12 14.04
C ALA A 244 2.67 1.16 15.07
N ASN A 245 3.74 1.90 14.75
CA ASN A 245 4.25 2.99 15.59
C ASN A 245 3.26 4.15 15.67
N ARG A 246 2.66 4.58 14.56
CA ARG A 246 1.62 5.63 14.56
C ARG A 246 0.42 5.24 15.43
N ILE A 247 -0.04 4.00 15.36
CA ILE A 247 -1.11 3.48 16.23
C ILE A 247 -0.69 3.53 17.70
N SER A 248 0.53 3.11 18.02
CA SER A 248 1.05 3.13 19.39
C SER A 248 1.15 4.55 19.95
N THR A 249 1.76 5.46 19.18
CA THR A 249 1.95 6.87 19.54
C THR A 249 0.61 7.60 19.72
N ASN A 250 -0.35 7.36 18.84
CA ASN A 250 -1.68 8.00 18.88
C ASN A 250 -2.74 7.14 19.57
N SER A 251 -2.34 6.19 20.43
CA SER A 251 -3.28 5.21 21.02
C SER A 251 -4.38 5.86 21.86
N ARG A 252 -4.08 6.95 22.56
CA ARG A 252 -5.05 7.69 23.39
C ARG A 252 -6.09 8.41 22.53
N GLU A 253 -5.63 9.08 21.48
CA GLU A 253 -6.46 9.79 20.51
C GLU A 253 -7.34 8.79 19.73
N LEU A 254 -6.77 7.67 19.31
CA LEU A 254 -7.50 6.60 18.63
C LEU A 254 -8.55 5.96 19.55
N ASP A 255 -8.23 5.72 20.84
CA ASP A 255 -9.20 5.26 21.83
C ASP A 255 -10.31 6.30 22.06
N SER A 256 -9.99 7.60 21.98
CA SER A 256 -10.98 8.68 22.04
C SER A 256 -11.93 8.65 20.85
N ILE A 257 -11.41 8.50 19.62
CA ILE A 257 -12.22 8.32 18.40
C ILE A 257 -13.11 7.08 18.57
N ILE A 258 -12.57 5.95 19.03
CA ILE A 258 -13.35 4.72 19.23
C ILE A 258 -14.51 4.96 20.22
N LYS A 259 -14.28 5.71 21.31
CA LYS A 259 -15.32 6.07 22.28
C LYS A 259 -16.37 7.02 21.70
N GLU A 260 -15.94 8.03 20.93
CA GLU A 260 -16.81 9.01 20.27
C GLU A 260 -17.80 8.32 19.31
N PHE A 261 -17.30 7.41 18.48
CA PHE A 261 -18.12 6.68 17.51
C PHE A 261 -18.85 5.47 18.13
N GLY A 262 -18.37 4.96 19.26
CA GLY A 262 -18.97 3.85 20.00
C GLY A 262 -19.16 2.62 19.12
N LYS A 263 -20.39 2.08 19.09
CA LYS A 263 -20.74 0.89 18.28
C LYS A 263 -20.54 1.07 16.78
N MET A 264 -20.52 2.32 16.28
CA MET A 264 -20.25 2.58 14.86
C MET A 264 -18.80 2.30 14.48
N ALA A 265 -17.83 2.48 15.40
CA ALA A 265 -16.41 2.27 15.07
C ALA A 265 -16.12 0.84 14.54
N PRO A 266 -16.47 -0.26 15.26
CA PRO A 266 -16.25 -1.60 14.74
C PRO A 266 -17.13 -1.94 13.52
N ILE A 267 -18.32 -1.32 13.39
CA ILE A 267 -19.20 -1.49 12.22
C ILE A 267 -18.55 -0.87 10.98
N ILE A 268 -18.04 0.36 11.06
CA ILE A 268 -17.33 1.02 9.96
C ILE A 268 -16.06 0.23 9.61
N ALA A 269 -15.29 -0.19 10.63
CA ALA A 269 -14.10 -0.99 10.45
C ALA A 269 -14.38 -2.27 9.66
N VAL A 270 -15.41 -3.04 10.01
CA VAL A 270 -15.73 -4.28 9.28
C VAL A 270 -16.48 -4.07 7.97
N GLY A 271 -17.29 -3.02 7.88
CA GLY A 271 -18.02 -2.66 6.68
C GLY A 271 -17.12 -2.17 5.55
N THR A 272 -15.93 -1.67 5.86
CA THR A 272 -14.96 -1.16 4.88
C THR A 272 -13.79 -2.10 4.61
N VAL A 273 -13.60 -3.16 5.41
CA VAL A 273 -12.53 -4.13 5.15
C VAL A 273 -12.79 -4.95 3.89
N GLU A 274 -11.86 -4.89 2.97
CA GLU A 274 -11.84 -5.77 1.81
C GLU A 274 -11.13 -7.09 2.13
N ARG A 275 -11.90 -8.17 2.29
CA ARG A 275 -11.38 -9.46 2.81
C ARG A 275 -10.67 -10.35 1.79
N TYR A 276 -10.83 -10.07 0.49
CA TYR A 276 -10.49 -10.99 -0.58
C TYR A 276 -9.46 -10.47 -1.59
N VAL A 277 -9.16 -9.17 -1.59
CA VAL A 277 -7.93 -8.68 -2.24
C VAL A 277 -6.77 -8.99 -1.29
N ARG A 278 -5.65 -9.50 -1.83
CA ARG A 278 -4.42 -9.81 -1.07
C ARG A 278 -4.00 -8.69 -0.12
N GLU A 279 -4.40 -7.47 -0.44
CA GLU A 279 -4.01 -6.22 0.19
C GLU A 279 -4.63 -5.98 1.57
N ARG A 280 -5.71 -6.67 1.99
CA ARG A 280 -6.41 -6.50 3.28
C ARG A 280 -6.36 -5.04 3.78
N ILE A 281 -7.20 -4.17 3.23
CA ILE A 281 -7.28 -2.75 3.64
C ILE A 281 -8.73 -2.33 3.91
N MET A 282 -8.89 -1.25 4.66
CA MET A 282 -10.17 -0.55 4.80
C MET A 282 -10.34 0.41 3.62
N ARG A 283 -11.46 0.30 2.89
CA ARG A 283 -11.81 1.16 1.75
C ARG A 283 -13.19 1.79 1.95
N PHE A 284 -13.25 3.11 1.93
CA PHE A 284 -14.47 3.89 1.99
C PHE A 284 -14.64 4.74 0.72
N GLU A 285 -15.59 4.36 -0.14
CA GLU A 285 -15.83 5.03 -1.42
C GLU A 285 -16.55 6.37 -1.24
N LEU A 286 -15.93 7.43 -1.73
CA LEU A 286 -16.51 8.76 -1.80
C LEU A 286 -17.33 8.93 -3.08
N SER A 287 -18.54 8.37 -3.11
CA SER A 287 -19.48 8.59 -4.22
C SER A 287 -20.93 8.72 -3.75
N GLU A 288 -21.75 9.44 -4.52
CA GLU A 288 -23.16 9.68 -4.19
C GLU A 288 -24.10 8.59 -4.74
N LYS A 289 -23.59 7.40 -5.05
CA LYS A 289 -24.43 6.27 -5.52
C LYS A 289 -25.50 5.91 -4.50
N ASP A 290 -26.67 5.52 -4.99
CA ASP A 290 -27.76 4.96 -4.18
C ASP A 290 -27.28 3.77 -3.34
N ILE A 291 -27.71 3.72 -2.08
CA ILE A 291 -27.21 2.72 -1.14
C ILE A 291 -27.62 1.29 -1.49
N PHE A 292 -28.80 1.09 -2.08
CA PHE A 292 -29.26 -0.23 -2.46
C PHE A 292 -28.53 -0.71 -3.71
N ASP A 293 -28.22 0.19 -4.64
CA ASP A 293 -27.37 -0.16 -5.78
C ASP A 293 -25.94 -0.48 -5.32
N ARG A 294 -25.39 0.26 -4.35
CA ARG A 294 -24.11 -0.09 -3.70
C ARG A 294 -24.15 -1.47 -3.04
N LEU A 295 -25.20 -1.75 -2.28
CA LEU A 295 -25.39 -3.05 -1.62
C LEU A 295 -25.38 -4.20 -2.63
N LEU A 296 -26.11 -4.05 -3.74
CA LEU A 296 -26.23 -5.08 -4.76
C LEU A 296 -24.92 -5.29 -5.53
N LEU A 297 -24.22 -4.21 -5.90
CA LEU A 297 -22.89 -4.29 -6.48
C LEU A 297 -21.90 -4.98 -5.53
N HIS A 298 -21.98 -4.69 -4.21
CA HIS A 298 -21.16 -5.35 -3.21
C HIS A 298 -21.44 -6.86 -3.14
N VAL A 299 -22.72 -7.24 -3.19
CA VAL A 299 -23.13 -8.65 -3.17
C VAL A 299 -22.61 -9.39 -4.40
N GLU A 300 -22.80 -8.82 -5.59
CA GLU A 300 -22.42 -9.43 -6.87
C GLU A 300 -20.91 -9.57 -7.02
N SER A 301 -20.15 -8.54 -6.66
CA SER A 301 -18.67 -8.56 -6.72
C SER A 301 -18.10 -9.64 -5.81
N ARG A 302 -18.57 -9.73 -4.56
CA ARG A 302 -18.12 -10.76 -3.60
C ARG A 302 -18.38 -12.17 -4.09
N VAL A 303 -19.54 -12.40 -4.72
CA VAL A 303 -19.90 -13.73 -5.23
C VAL A 303 -19.06 -14.07 -6.45
N THR A 304 -18.87 -13.13 -7.37
CA THR A 304 -18.05 -13.33 -8.57
C THR A 304 -16.60 -13.64 -8.20
N ASP A 305 -15.99 -12.87 -7.31
CA ASP A 305 -14.62 -13.11 -6.83
C ASP A 305 -14.49 -14.49 -6.17
N TYR A 306 -15.47 -14.90 -5.36
CA TYR A 306 -15.47 -16.19 -4.68
C TYR A 306 -15.58 -17.38 -5.66
N VAL A 307 -16.44 -17.28 -6.68
CA VAL A 307 -16.58 -18.32 -7.71
C VAL A 307 -15.28 -18.47 -8.48
N ILE A 308 -14.60 -17.37 -8.79
CA ILE A 308 -13.29 -17.39 -9.47
C ILE A 308 -12.20 -18.00 -8.57
N HIS A 309 -12.26 -17.77 -7.26
CA HIS A 309 -11.19 -18.14 -6.33
C HIS A 309 -11.41 -19.47 -5.57
N SER A 310 -12.53 -20.17 -5.71
CA SER A 310 -12.80 -21.39 -4.91
C SER A 310 -12.84 -22.71 -5.71
N LYS A 311 -11.95 -23.64 -5.35
CA LYS A 311 -12.29 -25.06 -5.15
C LYS A 311 -12.46 -25.23 -3.63
N LEU A 312 -13.70 -25.30 -3.13
CA LEU A 312 -14.10 -25.57 -1.71
C LEU A 312 -13.74 -24.52 -0.63
N VAL A 313 -14.60 -23.53 -0.37
CA VAL A 313 -14.53 -22.67 0.85
C VAL A 313 -15.94 -22.40 1.41
N THR A 314 -16.59 -23.41 1.98
CA THR A 314 -17.96 -23.33 2.54
C THR A 314 -18.04 -22.91 4.01
N MET A 315 -16.99 -22.34 4.60
CA MET A 315 -17.03 -21.87 5.99
C MET A 315 -16.26 -20.56 6.14
N GLY A 316 -16.90 -19.52 6.67
CA GLY A 316 -16.35 -18.17 6.84
C GLY A 316 -14.90 -18.12 7.35
N LYS A 317 -14.15 -17.12 6.89
CA LYS A 317 -12.70 -17.00 7.09
C LYS A 317 -12.36 -16.61 8.54
N GLU A 318 -11.52 -17.41 9.19
CA GLU A 318 -10.84 -16.98 10.42
C GLU A 318 -9.84 -15.88 10.08
N VAL A 319 -9.95 -14.75 10.78
CA VAL A 319 -9.00 -13.65 10.69
C VAL A 319 -8.23 -13.60 12.00
N GLU A 320 -6.91 -13.82 11.90
CA GLU A 320 -5.98 -13.57 12.98
C GLU A 320 -5.71 -12.07 13.05
N LEU A 321 -6.11 -11.43 14.15
CA LEU A 321 -5.91 -10.00 14.39
C LEU A 321 -4.61 -9.86 15.20
N ARG A 322 -3.65 -9.05 14.75
CA ARG A 322 -2.38 -8.82 15.47
C ARG A 322 -2.60 -8.20 16.85
N TYR A 323 -3.62 -7.36 16.97
CA TYR A 323 -3.97 -6.65 18.21
C TYR A 323 -5.07 -7.36 19.03
N GLY A 324 -5.53 -8.55 18.61
CA GLY A 324 -6.68 -9.22 19.23
C GLY A 324 -6.59 -10.75 19.16
N ARG A 325 -7.69 -11.43 19.53
CA ARG A 325 -7.81 -12.89 19.36
C ARG A 325 -8.25 -13.21 17.93
N LYS A 326 -7.93 -14.41 17.43
CA LYS A 326 -8.53 -14.95 16.19
C LYS A 326 -10.05 -14.83 16.27
N ARG A 327 -10.66 -14.25 15.24
CA ARG A 327 -12.11 -14.12 15.13
C ARG A 327 -12.57 -14.66 13.78
N LYS A 328 -13.57 -15.53 13.82
CA LYS A 328 -14.33 -15.91 12.63
C LYS A 328 -15.33 -14.80 12.37
N LEU A 329 -15.20 -14.11 11.24
CA LEU A 329 -16.16 -13.08 10.87
C LEU A 329 -17.11 -13.63 9.81
N HIS A 330 -18.39 -13.76 10.18
CA HIS A 330 -19.42 -14.23 9.26
C HIS A 330 -19.56 -13.30 8.03
N PRO A 331 -19.73 -13.81 6.80
CA PRO A 331 -19.91 -12.97 5.62
C PRO A 331 -21.09 -12.00 5.72
N LEU A 332 -22.22 -12.46 6.29
CA LEU A 332 -23.40 -11.61 6.53
C LEU A 332 -23.16 -10.48 7.52
N LEU A 333 -22.26 -10.67 8.50
CA LEU A 333 -21.87 -9.61 9.41
C LEU A 333 -21.13 -8.49 8.64
N SER A 334 -20.25 -8.85 7.71
CA SER A 334 -19.65 -7.86 6.82
C SER A 334 -20.68 -7.15 5.95
N LEU A 335 -21.66 -7.88 5.43
CA LEU A 335 -22.68 -7.32 4.54
C LEU A 335 -23.56 -6.29 5.24
N ILE A 336 -24.07 -6.59 6.44
CA ILE A 336 -24.86 -5.64 7.21
C ILE A 336 -24.02 -4.45 7.69
N CYS A 337 -22.76 -4.68 8.09
CA CYS A 337 -21.85 -3.60 8.45
C CYS A 337 -21.55 -2.67 7.28
N TYR A 338 -21.35 -3.22 6.06
CA TYR A 338 -21.19 -2.44 4.83
C TYR A 338 -22.42 -1.56 4.62
N PHE A 339 -23.62 -2.13 4.67
CA PHE A 339 -24.86 -1.36 4.52
C PHE A 339 -24.97 -0.23 5.56
N ILE A 340 -24.76 -0.53 6.85
CA ILE A 340 -24.86 0.49 7.91
C ILE A 340 -23.82 1.60 7.72
N THR A 341 -22.61 1.25 7.29
CA THR A 341 -21.52 2.20 7.03
C THR A 341 -21.93 3.23 5.97
N TYR A 342 -22.45 2.78 4.83
CA TYR A 342 -22.89 3.68 3.76
C TYR A 342 -24.25 4.33 4.05
N TYR A 343 -25.11 3.72 4.87
CA TYR A 343 -26.37 4.33 5.31
C TYR A 343 -26.11 5.54 6.20
N ASN A 344 -25.03 5.47 6.99
CA ASN A 344 -24.54 6.56 7.83
C ASN A 344 -23.34 7.27 7.18
N TYR A 345 -23.41 7.53 5.87
CA TYR A 345 -22.29 8.01 5.06
C TYR A 345 -21.51 9.17 5.70
N SER A 346 -22.19 10.25 6.13
CA SER A 346 -21.52 11.41 6.73
C SER A 346 -20.75 11.05 8.00
N LYS A 347 -21.36 10.28 8.90
CA LYS A 347 -20.71 9.83 10.13
C LYS A 347 -19.54 8.90 9.84
N SER A 348 -19.67 8.03 8.85
CA SER A 348 -18.58 7.15 8.40
C SER A 348 -17.43 7.95 7.79
N ARG A 349 -17.72 8.99 7.00
CA ARG A 349 -16.71 9.90 6.46
C ARG A 349 -15.99 10.65 7.59
N ASP A 350 -16.73 11.19 8.56
CA ASP A 350 -16.15 11.88 9.71
C ASP A 350 -15.20 10.96 10.48
N PHE A 351 -15.56 9.69 10.66
CA PHE A 351 -14.68 8.69 11.27
C PHE A 351 -13.35 8.56 10.53
N PHE A 352 -13.38 8.47 9.19
CA PHE A 352 -12.17 8.39 8.38
C PHE A 352 -11.35 9.69 8.38
N ASN A 353 -12.00 10.86 8.37
CA ASN A 353 -11.32 12.15 8.50
C ASN A 353 -10.53 12.24 9.82
N ARG A 354 -11.12 11.75 10.92
CA ARG A 354 -10.44 11.69 12.22
C ARG A 354 -9.25 10.73 12.23
N LEU A 355 -9.29 9.65 11.44
CA LEU A 355 -8.13 8.77 11.24
C LEU A 355 -7.06 9.43 10.37
N GLU A 356 -7.45 10.22 9.37
CA GLU A 356 -6.53 10.97 8.51
C GLU A 356 -5.76 12.03 9.31
N GLU A 357 -6.39 12.72 10.27
CA GLU A 357 -5.72 13.63 11.22
C GLU A 357 -4.57 12.97 12.00
N LEU A 358 -4.62 11.65 12.20
CA LEU A 358 -3.58 10.88 12.89
C LEU A 358 -2.56 10.24 11.92
N GLY A 359 -2.67 10.52 10.62
CA GLY A 359 -1.89 9.84 9.59
C GLY A 359 -2.20 8.34 9.48
N LEU A 360 -3.41 7.91 9.85
CA LEU A 360 -3.86 6.52 9.81
C LEU A 360 -4.84 6.24 8.67
N ALA A 361 -5.23 7.26 7.92
CA ALA A 361 -6.02 7.14 6.70
C ALA A 361 -5.56 8.19 5.67
N TYR A 362 -5.87 7.94 4.40
CA TYR A 362 -5.56 8.85 3.29
C TYR A 362 -6.65 8.79 2.22
N GLU A 363 -7.07 9.97 1.74
CA GLU A 363 -7.89 10.08 0.52
C GLU A 363 -7.04 9.82 -0.74
N VAL A 364 -7.53 8.98 -1.64
CA VAL A 364 -6.82 8.54 -2.86
C VAL A 364 -7.77 8.40 -4.05
N PRO A 365 -7.38 8.87 -5.25
CA PRO A 365 -8.17 8.70 -6.46
C PRO A 365 -8.06 7.27 -7.01
N ILE A 366 -9.20 6.73 -7.45
CA ILE A 366 -9.29 5.39 -8.03
C ILE A 366 -9.38 5.48 -9.54
N TYR A 367 -8.62 4.60 -10.21
CA TYR A 367 -8.58 4.51 -11.67
C TYR A 367 -8.96 3.12 -12.15
N ASP A 368 -9.59 3.05 -13.32
CA ASP A 368 -9.83 1.79 -14.01
C ASP A 368 -8.54 1.24 -14.65
N SER A 369 -8.63 0.04 -15.23
CA SER A 369 -7.51 -0.61 -15.93
C SER A 369 -6.95 0.20 -17.11
N ARG A 370 -7.70 1.20 -17.61
CA ARG A 370 -7.29 2.10 -18.70
C ARG A 370 -6.69 3.42 -18.17
N GLY A 371 -6.60 3.61 -16.85
CA GLY A 371 -6.09 4.83 -16.23
C GLY A 371 -7.13 5.95 -16.13
N ARG A 372 -8.42 5.68 -16.38
CA ARG A 372 -9.50 6.67 -16.26
C ARG A 372 -9.96 6.75 -14.81
N PHE A 373 -10.17 7.97 -14.35
CA PHE A 373 -10.68 8.23 -13.00
C PHE A 373 -12.10 7.65 -12.85
N ILE A 374 -12.37 7.00 -11.71
CA ILE A 374 -13.68 6.44 -11.35
C ILE A 374 -14.32 7.26 -10.24
N HIS A 375 -13.67 7.31 -9.07
CA HIS A 375 -14.12 7.97 -7.85
C HIS A 375 -12.94 8.14 -6.88
N ASP A 376 -13.17 8.83 -5.76
CA ASP A 376 -12.20 8.91 -4.66
C ASP A 376 -12.54 7.91 -3.56
N GLU A 377 -11.52 7.41 -2.85
CA GLU A 377 -11.68 6.56 -1.67
C GLU A 377 -10.88 7.12 -0.51
N ILE A 378 -11.36 6.94 0.72
CA ILE A 378 -10.50 7.03 1.90
C ILE A 378 -10.05 5.62 2.27
N ARG A 379 -8.74 5.41 2.33
CA ARG A 379 -8.13 4.13 2.69
C ARG A 379 -7.52 4.19 4.07
N SER A 380 -7.59 3.07 4.79
CA SER A 380 -6.87 2.86 6.05
C SER A 380 -6.29 1.45 6.10
N SER A 381 -5.27 1.28 6.91
CA SER A 381 -4.59 0.00 7.12
C SER A 381 -5.48 -1.01 7.87
N ILE A 382 -5.25 -2.31 7.69
CA ILE A 382 -5.99 -3.33 8.45
C ILE A 382 -5.65 -3.29 9.93
N GLU A 383 -4.45 -2.88 10.28
CA GLU A 383 -3.97 -2.72 11.66
C GLU A 383 -4.88 -1.79 12.47
N VAL A 384 -5.42 -0.74 11.84
CA VAL A 384 -6.40 0.15 12.46
C VAL A 384 -7.71 -0.61 12.74
N SER A 385 -8.20 -1.40 11.80
CA SER A 385 -9.38 -2.27 11.98
C SER A 385 -9.18 -3.25 13.13
N GLU A 386 -8.01 -3.91 13.17
CA GLU A 386 -7.64 -4.86 14.23
C GLU A 386 -7.57 -4.18 15.60
N TYR A 387 -6.99 -2.98 15.66
CA TYR A 387 -6.93 -2.17 16.86
C TYR A 387 -8.35 -1.88 17.35
N ILE A 388 -9.25 -1.37 16.51
CA ILE A 388 -10.64 -1.08 16.88
C ILE A 388 -11.37 -2.33 17.40
N LEU A 389 -11.28 -3.44 16.67
CA LEU A 389 -11.97 -4.69 17.00
C LEU A 389 -11.47 -5.33 18.29
N SER A 390 -10.23 -5.04 18.69
CA SER A 390 -9.69 -5.50 19.97
C SER A 390 -10.24 -4.72 21.18
N ARG A 391 -10.74 -3.49 20.98
CA ARG A 391 -11.35 -2.67 22.04
C ARG A 391 -12.86 -2.88 22.14
N ILE A 392 -13.55 -2.92 21.01
CA ILE A 392 -14.99 -3.11 20.96
C ILE A 392 -15.32 -4.32 20.08
N PRO A 393 -15.86 -5.41 20.63
CA PRO A 393 -16.34 -6.52 19.83
C PRO A 393 -17.57 -6.13 19.02
N LEU A 394 -17.73 -6.75 17.85
CA LEU A 394 -18.98 -6.64 17.10
C LEU A 394 -20.07 -7.46 17.78
N PRO A 395 -21.33 -6.98 17.77
CA PRO A 395 -22.44 -7.77 18.25
C PRO A 395 -22.69 -8.97 17.33
N GLU A 396 -22.83 -10.15 17.92
CA GLU A 396 -23.36 -11.32 17.24
C GLU A 396 -24.89 -11.28 17.30
N SER A 397 -25.55 -11.55 16.18
CA SER A 397 -27.01 -11.46 16.11
C SER A 397 -27.58 -12.32 15.00
N GLU A 398 -28.71 -12.96 15.26
CA GLU A 398 -29.50 -13.63 14.22
C GLU A 398 -30.05 -12.67 13.15
N LEU A 399 -30.07 -11.36 13.44
CA LEU A 399 -30.48 -10.32 12.48
C LEU A 399 -29.61 -10.32 11.22
N ILE A 400 -28.38 -10.84 11.28
CA ILE A 400 -27.53 -10.97 10.08
C ILE A 400 -28.16 -11.93 9.05
N PHE A 401 -28.87 -12.97 9.50
CA PHE A 401 -29.55 -13.92 8.62
C PHE A 401 -30.83 -13.33 8.02
N GLU A 402 -31.58 -12.55 8.80
CA GLU A 402 -32.74 -11.79 8.31
C GLU A 402 -32.30 -10.80 7.22
N PHE A 403 -31.26 -9.99 7.50
CA PHE A 403 -30.69 -9.03 6.55
C PHE A 403 -30.15 -9.71 5.29
N GLY A 404 -29.41 -10.81 5.45
CA GLY A 404 -28.90 -11.61 4.34
C GLY A 404 -30.00 -12.18 3.46
N SER A 405 -31.09 -12.65 4.08
CA SER A 405 -32.25 -13.19 3.37
C SER A 405 -32.96 -12.11 2.55
N LEU A 406 -33.22 -10.96 3.15
CA LEU A 406 -33.82 -9.80 2.47
C LEU A 406 -32.94 -9.31 1.30
N THR A 407 -31.63 -9.20 1.53
CA THR A 407 -30.68 -8.75 0.50
C THR A 407 -30.63 -9.72 -0.66
N THR A 408 -30.58 -11.02 -0.36
CA THR A 408 -30.60 -12.10 -1.36
C THR A 408 -31.89 -12.04 -2.17
N ILE A 409 -33.04 -11.97 -1.52
CA ILE A 409 -34.34 -11.89 -2.20
C ILE A 409 -34.41 -10.65 -3.10
N LEU A 410 -33.98 -9.47 -2.63
CA LEU A 410 -33.92 -8.25 -3.45
C LEU A 410 -33.00 -8.41 -4.68
N ALA A 411 -31.84 -9.03 -4.51
CA ALA A 411 -30.90 -9.24 -5.61
C ALA A 411 -31.46 -10.20 -6.66
N ILE A 412 -32.05 -11.31 -6.22
CA ILE A 412 -32.66 -12.31 -7.11
C ILE A 412 -33.90 -11.77 -7.81
N SER A 413 -34.66 -10.89 -7.15
CA SER A 413 -35.87 -10.28 -7.70
C SER A 413 -35.59 -9.43 -8.96
N ARG A 414 -34.35 -8.96 -9.15
CA ARG A 414 -33.92 -8.15 -10.30
C ARG A 414 -33.50 -9.00 -11.51
N ILE A 415 -33.39 -10.32 -11.36
CA ILE A 415 -32.97 -11.23 -12.43
C ILE A 415 -34.19 -11.73 -13.20
N ARG A 416 -34.25 -11.42 -14.49
CA ARG A 416 -35.39 -11.79 -15.36
C ARG A 416 -35.37 -13.25 -15.80
N ASP A 417 -34.18 -13.81 -16.01
CA ASP A 417 -34.05 -15.21 -16.44
C ASP A 417 -34.28 -16.14 -15.24
N PRO A 418 -35.30 -17.02 -15.28
CA PRO A 418 -35.65 -17.85 -14.12
C PRO A 418 -34.56 -18.84 -13.72
N LYS A 419 -33.78 -19.35 -14.67
CA LYS A 419 -32.72 -20.32 -14.42
C LYS A 419 -31.53 -19.63 -13.76
N ILE A 420 -31.11 -18.48 -14.31
CA ILE A 420 -30.03 -17.67 -13.73
C ILE A 420 -30.42 -17.19 -12.32
N ALA A 421 -31.68 -16.80 -12.10
CA ALA A 421 -32.17 -16.40 -10.77
C ALA A 421 -32.03 -17.51 -9.72
N ARG A 422 -32.26 -18.77 -10.11
CA ARG A 422 -32.07 -19.93 -9.22
C ARG A 422 -30.61 -20.22 -8.96
N GLU A 423 -29.80 -20.30 -10.01
CA GLU A 423 -28.34 -20.52 -9.88
C GLU A 423 -27.72 -19.47 -8.96
N ARG A 424 -28.09 -18.19 -9.13
CA ARG A 424 -27.61 -17.09 -8.31
C ARG A 424 -28.10 -17.16 -6.86
N LEU A 425 -29.33 -17.62 -6.63
CA LEU A 425 -29.85 -17.85 -5.28
C LEU A 425 -29.03 -18.92 -4.56
N GLU A 426 -28.73 -20.03 -5.23
CA GLU A 426 -27.93 -21.12 -4.66
C GLU A 426 -26.50 -20.66 -4.36
N GLU A 427 -25.89 -19.86 -5.24
CA GLU A 427 -24.61 -19.21 -5.00
C GLU A 427 -24.64 -18.34 -3.74
N TYR A 428 -25.68 -17.50 -3.58
CA TYR A 428 -25.81 -16.59 -2.44
C TYR A 428 -26.04 -17.34 -1.13
N ILE A 429 -26.94 -18.35 -1.13
CA ILE A 429 -27.19 -19.21 0.04
C ILE A 429 -25.89 -19.88 0.49
N LYS A 430 -25.12 -20.44 -0.46
CA LYS A 430 -23.86 -21.11 -0.18
C LYS A 430 -22.78 -20.15 0.32
N PHE A 431 -22.61 -19.02 -0.34
CA PHE A 431 -21.57 -18.04 0.01
C PHE A 431 -21.82 -17.37 1.36
N TYR A 432 -23.07 -16.96 1.62
CA TYR A 432 -23.44 -16.26 2.83
C TYR A 432 -23.84 -17.20 3.98
N GLU A 433 -23.83 -18.52 3.77
CA GLU A 433 -24.28 -19.52 4.76
C GLU A 433 -25.70 -19.22 5.26
N ILE A 434 -26.60 -18.76 4.38
CA ILE A 434 -27.99 -18.42 4.74
C ILE A 434 -28.81 -19.71 4.82
N PRO A 435 -29.45 -20.03 5.96
CA PRO A 435 -30.37 -21.17 6.02
C PRO A 435 -31.53 -20.96 5.04
N LEU A 436 -31.84 -21.97 4.20
CA LEU A 436 -32.93 -21.88 3.22
C LEU A 436 -34.28 -21.55 3.90
N ASP A 437 -34.51 -22.06 5.10
CA ASP A 437 -35.71 -21.75 5.89
C ASP A 437 -35.83 -20.26 6.22
N SER A 438 -34.72 -19.54 6.32
CA SER A 438 -34.73 -18.09 6.50
C SER A 438 -35.28 -17.37 5.26
N ILE A 439 -34.88 -17.80 4.06
CA ILE A 439 -35.42 -17.30 2.79
C ILE A 439 -36.92 -17.63 2.67
N LYS A 440 -37.31 -18.88 2.97
CA LYS A 440 -38.71 -19.33 2.93
C LYS A 440 -39.61 -18.48 3.84
N ARG A 441 -39.18 -18.22 5.08
CA ARG A 441 -39.93 -17.38 6.04
C ARG A 441 -40.17 -15.96 5.54
N VAL A 442 -39.16 -15.32 4.93
CA VAL A 442 -39.30 -13.97 4.37
C VAL A 442 -40.25 -13.97 3.17
N LEU A 443 -40.16 -14.97 2.29
CA LEU A 443 -41.08 -15.11 1.15
C LEU A 443 -42.52 -15.40 1.59
N ASP A 444 -42.74 -16.22 2.62
CA ASP A 444 -44.07 -16.45 3.19
C ASP A 444 -44.68 -15.17 3.78
N GLU A 445 -43.86 -14.29 4.36
CA GLU A 445 -44.32 -12.97 4.78
C GLU A 445 -44.73 -12.10 3.59
N PHE A 446 -43.91 -12.00 2.54
CA PHE A 446 -44.26 -11.25 1.34
C PHE A 446 -45.47 -11.82 0.60
N ASN A 447 -45.68 -13.14 0.66
CA ASN A 447 -46.85 -13.79 0.12
C ASN A 447 -48.13 -13.39 0.86
N ARG A 448 -48.10 -13.31 2.20
CA ARG A 448 -49.23 -12.82 3.00
C ARG A 448 -49.61 -11.37 2.68
N PHE A 449 -48.66 -10.55 2.27
CA PHE A 449 -48.90 -9.18 1.81
C PHE A 449 -49.29 -9.07 0.33
N GLY A 450 -49.36 -10.19 -0.39
CA GLY A 450 -49.68 -10.20 -1.82
C GLY A 450 -48.58 -9.64 -2.72
N LEU A 451 -47.32 -9.64 -2.27
CA LEU A 451 -46.19 -9.04 -2.99
C LEU A 451 -45.43 -10.05 -3.85
N ALA A 452 -45.33 -11.29 -3.38
CA ALA A 452 -44.57 -12.35 -4.03
C ALA A 452 -45.22 -13.73 -3.81
N SER A 453 -44.83 -14.72 -4.60
CA SER A 453 -45.17 -16.13 -4.33
C SER A 453 -44.38 -16.66 -3.14
N LYS A 454 -44.80 -17.81 -2.62
CA LYS A 454 -43.94 -18.64 -1.77
C LYS A 454 -42.73 -19.14 -2.57
N PHE A 455 -41.75 -19.70 -1.85
CA PHE A 455 -40.61 -20.37 -2.47
C PHE A 455 -41.07 -21.53 -3.37
N ILE A 456 -40.53 -21.60 -4.57
CA ILE A 456 -40.86 -22.61 -5.58
C ILE A 456 -39.74 -23.65 -5.62
N GLU A 457 -40.05 -24.91 -5.30
CA GLU A 457 -39.04 -25.97 -5.22
C GLU A 457 -38.62 -26.55 -6.58
N VAL A 458 -39.41 -26.31 -7.63
CA VAL A 458 -39.17 -26.86 -8.99
C VAL A 458 -37.87 -26.33 -9.59
N SER A 459 -36.91 -27.20 -9.90
CA SER A 459 -35.55 -26.85 -10.35
C SER A 459 -35.50 -25.99 -11.62
N ASP A 460 -36.45 -26.16 -12.52
CA ASP A 460 -36.43 -25.55 -13.85
C ASP A 460 -37.17 -24.20 -13.91
N SER A 461 -37.66 -23.71 -12.77
CA SER A 461 -38.35 -22.43 -12.65
C SER A 461 -37.59 -21.44 -11.76
N GLY A 462 -38.00 -20.18 -11.81
CA GLY A 462 -37.52 -19.16 -10.88
C GLY A 462 -37.83 -19.55 -9.43
N PRO A 463 -37.07 -19.07 -8.45
CA PRO A 463 -37.23 -19.44 -7.04
C PRO A 463 -38.49 -18.85 -6.40
N PHE A 464 -39.03 -17.77 -6.95
CA PHE A 464 -40.29 -17.14 -6.58
C PHE A 464 -40.76 -16.19 -7.70
N LEU A 465 -42.02 -15.75 -7.64
CA LEU A 465 -42.62 -14.76 -8.53
C LEU A 465 -42.91 -13.48 -7.76
N ILE A 466 -42.83 -12.33 -8.43
CA ILE A 466 -43.21 -11.02 -7.87
C ILE A 466 -44.53 -10.61 -8.49
N PHE A 467 -45.51 -10.23 -7.67
CA PHE A 467 -46.84 -9.83 -8.14
C PHE A 467 -46.96 -8.30 -8.30
N ASP A 468 -46.25 -7.54 -7.47
CA ASP A 468 -46.21 -6.07 -7.51
C ASP A 468 -44.77 -5.60 -7.27
N GLU A 469 -44.02 -5.36 -8.35
CA GLU A 469 -42.60 -5.05 -8.31
C GLU A 469 -42.29 -3.77 -7.52
N LYS A 470 -43.08 -2.71 -7.73
CA LYS A 470 -42.85 -1.42 -7.06
C LYS A 470 -43.08 -1.52 -5.56
N LYS A 471 -44.20 -2.10 -5.15
CA LYS A 471 -44.56 -2.24 -3.74
C LYS A 471 -43.65 -3.23 -3.03
N PHE A 472 -43.24 -4.31 -3.73
CA PHE A 472 -42.24 -5.23 -3.24
C PHE A 472 -40.90 -4.52 -2.96
N GLU A 473 -40.39 -3.76 -3.92
CA GLU A 473 -39.11 -3.06 -3.79
C GLU A 473 -39.14 -2.03 -2.66
N GLU A 474 -40.24 -1.27 -2.51
CA GLU A 474 -40.42 -0.33 -1.41
C GLU A 474 -40.37 -1.04 -0.04
N ILE A 475 -41.14 -2.13 0.11
CA ILE A 475 -41.28 -2.83 1.39
C ILE A 475 -39.99 -3.56 1.78
N ILE A 476 -39.30 -4.19 0.83
CA ILE A 476 -38.05 -4.90 1.12
C ILE A 476 -36.94 -3.92 1.49
N LYS A 477 -36.84 -2.76 0.81
CA LYS A 477 -35.90 -1.69 1.17
C LYS A 477 -36.17 -1.15 2.57
N ARG A 478 -37.43 -0.92 2.94
CA ARG A 478 -37.81 -0.52 4.29
C ARG A 478 -37.39 -1.56 5.33
N LYS A 479 -37.67 -2.84 5.09
CA LYS A 479 -37.26 -3.93 5.99
C LYS A 479 -35.74 -4.07 6.14
N LEU A 480 -34.98 -3.85 5.08
CA LEU A 480 -33.51 -3.82 5.14
C LEU A 480 -33.02 -2.71 6.07
N ILE A 481 -33.58 -1.49 5.94
CA ILE A 481 -33.27 -0.37 6.83
C ILE A 481 -33.65 -0.70 8.27
N ASP A 482 -34.87 -1.18 8.51
CA ASP A 482 -35.35 -1.52 9.85
C ASP A 482 -34.47 -2.58 10.53
N THR A 483 -34.07 -3.61 9.79
CA THR A 483 -33.20 -4.69 10.28
C THR A 483 -31.80 -4.14 10.62
N ALA A 484 -31.24 -3.29 9.76
CA ALA A 484 -29.95 -2.64 10.00
C ALA A 484 -29.99 -1.72 11.23
N LEU A 485 -31.06 -0.95 11.42
CA LEU A 485 -31.24 -0.07 12.58
C LEU A 485 -31.46 -0.87 13.89
N ARG A 486 -32.13 -2.02 13.83
CA ARG A 486 -32.24 -2.95 14.97
C ARG A 486 -30.87 -3.52 15.35
N PHE A 487 -30.08 -3.92 14.35
CA PHE A 487 -28.71 -4.41 14.56
C PHE A 487 -27.81 -3.35 15.23
N LEU A 488 -27.90 -2.09 14.80
CA LEU A 488 -27.12 -0.99 15.38
C LEU A 488 -27.44 -0.71 16.86
N LYS A 489 -28.64 -1.09 17.34
CA LYS A 489 -29.08 -0.89 18.73
C LYS A 489 -28.56 -1.98 19.69
N LEU A 490 -28.25 -3.18 19.20
CA LEU A 490 -27.63 -4.27 19.96
C LEU A 490 -26.27 -3.84 20.48
#